data_AF-A0A2S5TKG4-F1
#
_entry.id   AF-A0A2S5TKG4-F1
#
_cell.length_a   1.000
_cell.length_b   1.000
_cell.length_c   1.000
_cell.angle_alpha   90.00
_cell.angle_beta   90.00
_cell.angle_gamma   90.00
#
_symmetry.space_group_name_H-M   'P 1'
#
loop_
_entity.id
_entity.type
_entity.pdbx_description
1 polymer ?
#
loop_
_entity_poly.entity_id
_entity_poly.type
_entity_poly.pdbx_seq_one_letter_code
_entity_poly.pdbx_strand_id
1 'polypeptide(L)'
;MSDDAIKARLRKYLELSRRGEGGERENAEKFLRRLLTENGLRLEDLDDELTAKVEARFVVNPGIEERIVTNVICCVLAVTTFRHGIAKCRGKNAGKVAWLVQMTPGQRLEAELMLGALMPAFQKKLEQLATAFIATNKLYAPSGPGDESKGDSEFDPITEMEARQIAAMMHTMTRTVIPRGAIGRQA
;
A
#
# COMPACT_ATOMS: atom_id res chain seq x y z
N MET A 1 24.28 -10.14 -11.70
CA MET A 1 23.14 -9.30 -12.10
C MET A 1 23.45 -8.76 -13.48
N SER A 2 22.52 -8.79 -14.43
CA SER A 2 22.76 -8.32 -15.80
C SER A 2 22.77 -6.78 -15.85
N ASP A 3 23.64 -6.20 -16.69
CA ASP A 3 23.78 -4.74 -16.86
C ASP A 3 22.46 -4.02 -17.16
N ASP A 4 21.50 -4.69 -17.80
CA ASP A 4 20.17 -4.15 -18.08
C ASP A 4 19.33 -3.86 -16.84
N ALA A 5 19.45 -4.69 -15.80
CA ALA A 5 18.71 -4.47 -14.54
C ALA A 5 19.24 -3.23 -13.79
N ILE A 6 20.54 -2.96 -13.93
CA ILE A 6 21.22 -1.82 -13.33
C ILE A 6 20.84 -0.54 -14.09
N LYS A 7 20.89 -0.56 -15.43
CA LYS A 7 20.45 0.55 -16.29
C LYS A 7 18.98 0.91 -16.07
N ALA A 8 18.09 -0.07 -15.95
CA ALA A 8 16.66 0.16 -15.67
C ALA A 8 16.43 0.87 -14.32
N ARG A 9 17.21 0.52 -13.30
CA ARG A 9 17.13 1.13 -11.97
C ARG A 9 17.65 2.58 -11.98
N LEU A 10 18.69 2.85 -12.75
CA LEU A 10 19.28 4.19 -12.93
C LEU A 10 18.35 5.12 -13.72
N ARG A 11 17.67 4.61 -14.75
CA ARG A 11 16.61 5.32 -15.51
C ARG A 11 15.50 5.84 -14.62
N LYS A 12 15.09 5.01 -13.68
CA LYS A 12 14.02 5.33 -12.72
C LYS A 12 14.38 6.49 -11.79
N TYR A 13 15.62 6.53 -11.29
CA TYR A 13 16.07 7.61 -10.42
C TYR A 13 16.20 8.95 -11.17
N LEU A 14 16.52 8.93 -12.46
CA LEU A 14 16.53 10.11 -13.34
C LEU A 14 15.15 10.77 -13.42
N GLU A 15 14.12 9.95 -13.65
CA GLU A 15 12.76 10.44 -13.79
C GLU A 15 12.19 10.95 -12.46
N LEU A 16 12.50 10.26 -11.36
CA LEU A 16 12.13 10.70 -10.00
C LEU A 16 12.77 12.05 -9.66
N SER A 17 14.05 12.22 -10.01
CA SER A 17 14.79 13.47 -9.89
C SER A 17 14.14 14.60 -10.71
N ARG A 18 13.68 14.32 -11.93
CA ARG A 18 13.06 15.32 -12.82
C ARG A 18 11.67 15.77 -12.34
N ARG A 19 10.94 14.91 -11.62
CA ARG A 19 9.58 15.21 -11.09
C ARG A 19 9.56 15.85 -9.70
N GLY A 20 10.67 15.84 -8.96
CA GLY A 20 10.74 16.45 -7.63
C GLY A 20 10.72 17.98 -7.66
N GLU A 21 10.06 18.61 -6.69
CA GLU A 21 10.08 20.06 -6.49
C GLU A 21 11.08 20.45 -5.38
N GLY A 22 11.95 21.43 -5.65
CA GLY A 22 12.86 21.99 -4.65
C GLY A 22 13.96 21.02 -4.16
N GLY A 23 14.20 20.99 -2.83
CA GLY A 23 15.32 20.26 -2.22
C GLY A 23 15.30 18.73 -2.40
N GLU A 24 14.13 18.15 -2.69
CA GLU A 24 13.99 16.71 -2.98
C GLU A 24 14.64 16.33 -4.31
N ARG A 25 14.56 17.22 -5.31
CA ARG A 25 15.20 17.03 -6.61
C ARG A 25 16.73 17.03 -6.50
N GLU A 26 17.32 17.96 -5.75
CA GLU A 26 18.78 18.00 -5.56
C GLU A 26 19.32 16.74 -4.87
N ASN A 27 18.57 16.23 -3.89
CA ASN A 27 18.96 15.01 -3.19
C ASN A 27 18.82 13.77 -4.08
N ALA A 28 17.76 13.71 -4.89
CA ALA A 28 17.55 12.66 -5.88
C ALA A 28 18.61 12.69 -7.01
N GLU A 29 18.99 13.88 -7.50
CA GLU A 29 20.06 14.05 -8.49
C GLU A 29 21.42 13.59 -7.95
N LYS A 30 21.76 13.95 -6.70
CA LYS A 30 23.00 13.51 -6.05
C LYS A 30 23.04 11.99 -5.85
N PHE A 31 21.92 11.42 -5.43
CA PHE A 31 21.79 9.97 -5.25
C PHE A 31 21.90 9.23 -6.57
N LEU A 32 21.26 9.73 -7.63
CA LEU A 32 21.35 9.20 -8.98
C LEU A 32 22.77 9.27 -9.57
N ARG A 33 23.44 10.43 -9.45
CA ARG A 33 24.82 10.60 -9.94
C ARG A 33 25.78 9.65 -9.26
N ARG A 34 25.61 9.42 -7.96
CA ARG A 34 26.38 8.44 -7.21
C ARG A 34 26.15 7.03 -7.74
N LEU A 35 24.87 6.65 -7.94
CA LEU A 35 24.50 5.34 -8.47
C LEU A 35 25.01 5.11 -9.90
N LEU A 36 25.00 6.14 -10.77
CA LEU A 36 25.54 6.07 -12.14
C LEU A 36 27.07 5.85 -12.13
N THR A 37 27.76 6.56 -11.24
CA THR A 37 29.23 6.49 -11.11
C THR A 37 29.67 5.14 -10.56
N GLU A 38 28.96 4.61 -9.55
CA GLU A 38 29.21 3.29 -8.96
C GLU A 38 29.01 2.13 -9.96
N ASN A 39 28.28 2.36 -11.06
CA ASN A 39 28.01 1.36 -12.10
C ASN A 39 28.65 1.69 -13.46
N GLY A 40 29.47 2.73 -13.56
CA GLY A 40 30.21 3.07 -14.78
C GLY A 40 29.37 3.55 -15.99
N LEU A 41 28.14 4.05 -15.76
CA LEU A 41 27.17 4.37 -16.81
C LEU A 41 26.97 5.89 -16.99
N ARG A 42 26.65 6.32 -18.22
CA ARG A 42 26.36 7.73 -18.55
C ARG A 42 24.85 7.96 -18.72
N LEU A 43 24.43 9.20 -18.52
CA LEU A 43 23.02 9.62 -18.59
C LEU A 43 22.40 9.38 -19.98
N GLU A 44 23.23 9.44 -21.02
CA GLU A 44 22.86 9.35 -22.43
C GLU A 44 22.55 7.91 -22.88
N ASP A 45 23.01 6.90 -22.14
CA ASP A 45 22.76 5.48 -22.44
C ASP A 45 21.32 5.04 -22.11
N LEU A 46 20.41 5.98 -21.83
CA LEU A 46 19.11 5.72 -21.21
C LEU A 46 17.88 5.85 -22.12
N ASP A 47 17.95 6.51 -23.28
CA ASP A 47 16.75 7.09 -23.92
C ASP A 47 15.97 6.18 -24.92
N ASP A 48 16.57 5.19 -25.58
CA ASP A 48 15.91 4.57 -26.75
C ASP A 48 15.01 3.34 -26.48
N GLU A 49 15.07 2.73 -25.29
CA GLU A 49 14.35 1.47 -24.97
C GLU A 49 13.14 1.66 -24.03
N LEU A 50 12.87 2.90 -23.59
CA LEU A 50 11.96 3.22 -22.47
C LEU A 50 10.50 3.54 -22.85
N THR A 51 10.19 3.74 -24.14
CA THR A 51 8.87 4.24 -24.58
C THR A 51 7.89 3.15 -24.99
N ALA A 52 8.35 1.91 -25.20
CA ALA A 52 7.47 0.80 -25.55
C ALA A 52 6.57 0.42 -24.37
N LYS A 53 5.25 0.41 -24.59
CA LYS A 53 4.28 -0.09 -23.61
C LYS A 53 4.35 -1.61 -23.58
N VAL A 54 4.48 -2.18 -22.39
CA VAL A 54 4.47 -3.61 -22.14
C VAL A 54 3.25 -3.93 -21.26
N GLU A 55 2.73 -5.15 -21.41
CA GLU A 55 1.67 -5.63 -20.53
C GLU A 55 2.21 -5.89 -19.12
N ALA A 56 1.79 -5.06 -18.15
CA ALA A 56 2.08 -5.24 -16.75
C ALA A 56 0.94 -5.99 -16.06
N ARG A 57 1.31 -6.94 -15.19
CA ARG A 57 0.36 -7.78 -14.44
C ARG A 57 0.33 -7.38 -12.97
N PHE A 58 -0.84 -6.97 -12.48
CA PHE A 58 -1.09 -6.67 -11.07
C PHE A 58 -2.05 -7.71 -10.49
N VAL A 59 -1.68 -8.36 -9.39
CA VAL A 59 -2.57 -9.29 -8.68
C VAL A 59 -3.26 -8.52 -7.57
N VAL A 60 -4.59 -8.54 -7.59
CA VAL A 60 -5.44 -7.69 -6.77
C VAL A 60 -6.38 -8.54 -5.93
N ASN A 61 -6.47 -8.22 -4.64
CA ASN A 61 -7.50 -8.76 -3.76
C ASN A 61 -8.79 -7.96 -3.95
N PRO A 62 -9.92 -8.59 -4.27
CA PRO A 62 -11.19 -7.89 -4.41
C PRO A 62 -11.58 -7.19 -3.11
N GLY A 63 -12.12 -5.97 -3.21
CA GLY A 63 -12.56 -5.18 -2.05
C GLY A 63 -11.86 -3.83 -1.92
N ILE A 64 -11.42 -3.48 -0.71
CA ILE A 64 -10.84 -2.14 -0.47
C ILE A 64 -9.44 -2.02 -1.07
N GLU A 65 -8.64 -3.10 -1.04
CA GLU A 65 -7.31 -3.13 -1.64
C GLU A 65 -7.35 -2.89 -3.15
N GLU A 66 -8.36 -3.44 -3.84
CA GLU A 66 -8.60 -3.19 -5.26
C GLU A 66 -8.73 -1.70 -5.56
N ARG A 67 -9.43 -0.94 -4.72
CA ARG A 67 -9.60 0.51 -4.90
C ARG A 67 -8.28 1.26 -4.78
N ILE A 68 -7.38 0.82 -3.90
CA ILE A 68 -6.05 1.43 -3.77
C ILE A 68 -5.25 1.16 -5.04
N VAL A 69 -5.23 -0.08 -5.52
CA VAL A 69 -4.53 -0.45 -6.76
C VAL A 69 -5.06 0.35 -7.95
N THR A 70 -6.38 0.50 -8.10
CA THR A 70 -6.96 1.34 -9.16
C THR A 70 -6.45 2.77 -9.10
N ASN A 71 -6.55 3.41 -7.94
CA ASN A 71 -6.19 4.83 -7.80
C ASN A 71 -4.69 5.06 -8.01
N VAL A 72 -3.85 4.13 -7.57
CA VAL A 72 -2.41 4.18 -7.81
C VAL A 72 -2.11 4.07 -9.30
N ILE A 73 -2.73 3.13 -10.02
CA ILE A 73 -2.55 2.99 -11.47
C ILE A 73 -3.06 4.24 -12.21
N CYS A 74 -4.22 4.77 -11.84
CA CYS A 74 -4.75 6.02 -12.38
C CYS A 74 -3.78 7.19 -12.17
N CYS A 75 -3.18 7.29 -10.98
CA CYS A 75 -2.19 8.32 -10.64
C CYS A 75 -0.94 8.22 -11.53
N VAL A 76 -0.36 7.03 -11.67
CA VAL A 76 0.82 6.78 -12.54
C VAL A 76 0.52 7.11 -14.00
N LEU A 77 -0.65 6.71 -14.47
CA LEU A 77 -1.05 6.90 -15.86
C LEU A 77 -1.56 8.33 -16.13
N ALA A 78 -1.71 9.16 -15.09
CA ALA A 78 -2.33 10.49 -15.15
C ALA A 78 -3.71 10.49 -15.83
N VAL A 79 -4.53 9.49 -15.53
CA VAL A 79 -5.89 9.31 -16.08
C VAL A 79 -6.91 9.09 -14.97
N THR A 80 -8.17 9.38 -15.26
CA THR A 80 -9.28 9.08 -14.34
C THR A 80 -9.74 7.62 -14.43
N THR A 81 -9.57 7.00 -15.60
CA THR A 81 -9.90 5.60 -15.87
C THR A 81 -8.90 5.01 -16.85
N PHE A 82 -8.68 3.68 -16.78
CA PHE A 82 -7.81 2.97 -17.70
C PHE A 82 -8.48 1.69 -18.20
N ARG A 83 -8.12 1.27 -19.41
CA ARG A 83 -8.52 -0.04 -19.95
C ARG A 83 -7.58 -1.10 -19.39
N HIS A 84 -8.13 -2.20 -18.90
CA HIS A 84 -7.36 -3.35 -18.44
C HIS A 84 -8.00 -4.67 -18.85
N GLY A 85 -7.17 -5.66 -19.12
CA GLY A 85 -7.59 -7.05 -19.21
C GLY A 85 -7.83 -7.62 -17.81
N ILE A 86 -8.71 -8.62 -17.72
CA ILE A 86 -9.01 -9.33 -16.47
C ILE A 86 -8.67 -10.80 -16.68
N ALA A 87 -7.76 -11.33 -15.85
CA ALA A 87 -7.43 -12.74 -15.81
C ALA A 87 -7.76 -13.30 -14.42
N LYS A 88 -8.49 -14.42 -14.38
CA LYS A 88 -8.74 -15.13 -13.11
C LYS A 88 -7.46 -15.79 -12.64
N CYS A 89 -7.10 -15.55 -11.39
CA CYS A 89 -5.98 -16.28 -10.77
C CYS A 89 -6.40 -17.72 -10.43
N ARG A 90 -5.49 -18.67 -10.60
CA ARG A 90 -5.65 -20.09 -10.21
C ARG A 90 -4.63 -20.47 -9.13
N GLY A 91 -4.86 -21.58 -8.43
CA GLY A 91 -3.94 -22.11 -7.42
C GLY A 91 -3.91 -21.27 -6.14
N LYS A 92 -2.71 -20.93 -5.63
CA LYS A 92 -2.51 -20.16 -4.37
C LYS A 92 -3.18 -18.78 -4.35
N ASN A 93 -3.54 -18.25 -5.52
CA ASN A 93 -4.24 -16.97 -5.68
C ASN A 93 -5.70 -17.15 -6.10
N ALA A 94 -6.30 -18.34 -5.91
CA ALA A 94 -7.71 -18.56 -6.17
C ALA A 94 -8.56 -17.56 -5.36
N GLY A 95 -9.45 -16.84 -6.04
CA GLY A 95 -10.25 -15.75 -5.45
C GLY A 95 -9.69 -14.34 -5.74
N LYS A 96 -8.45 -14.22 -6.21
CA LYS A 96 -7.86 -12.94 -6.64
C LYS A 96 -8.07 -12.69 -8.13
N VAL A 97 -7.98 -11.42 -8.53
CA VAL A 97 -8.08 -10.99 -9.92
C VAL A 97 -6.73 -10.46 -10.38
N ALA A 98 -6.28 -10.86 -11.57
CA ALA A 98 -5.11 -10.27 -12.20
C ALA A 98 -5.55 -9.22 -13.23
N TRP A 99 -5.05 -8.01 -13.09
CA TRP A 99 -5.21 -6.94 -14.07
C TRP A 99 -4.02 -6.89 -15.01
N LEU A 100 -4.33 -6.77 -16.30
CA LEU A 100 -3.37 -6.64 -17.38
C LEU A 100 -3.47 -5.23 -17.93
N VAL A 101 -2.44 -4.42 -17.71
CA VAL A 101 -2.45 -2.98 -18.03
C VAL A 101 -1.26 -2.66 -18.93
N GLN A 102 -1.52 -1.94 -20.00
CA GLN A 102 -0.48 -1.49 -20.93
C GLN A 102 0.19 -0.24 -20.39
N MET A 103 1.45 -0.37 -19.97
CA MET A 103 2.21 0.72 -19.38
C MET A 103 3.70 0.59 -19.73
N THR A 104 4.43 1.70 -19.66
CA THR A 104 5.90 1.63 -19.83
C THR A 104 6.53 0.92 -18.63
N PRO A 105 7.74 0.34 -18.79
CA PRO A 105 8.47 -0.23 -17.65
C PRO A 105 8.66 0.77 -16.50
N GLY A 106 8.87 2.05 -16.80
CA GLY A 106 8.96 3.12 -15.80
C GLY A 106 7.67 3.29 -15.00
N GLN A 107 6.53 3.38 -15.69
CA GLN A 107 5.20 3.49 -15.07
C GLN A 107 4.89 2.27 -14.18
N ARG A 108 5.14 1.06 -14.66
CA ARG A 108 4.96 -0.15 -13.86
C ARG A 108 5.72 -0.08 -12.55
N LEU A 109 6.97 0.29 -12.65
CA LEU A 109 7.92 0.30 -11.56
C LEU A 109 7.64 1.45 -10.57
N GLU A 110 7.02 2.54 -11.03
CA GLU A 110 6.44 3.61 -10.19
C GLU A 110 5.22 3.09 -9.40
N ALA A 111 4.28 2.41 -10.07
CA ALA A 111 3.12 1.79 -9.44
C ALA A 111 3.53 0.76 -8.38
N GLU A 112 4.51 -0.11 -8.68
CA GLU A 112 5.01 -1.11 -7.74
C GLU A 112 5.64 -0.48 -6.48
N LEU A 113 6.35 0.65 -6.59
CA LEU A 113 6.86 1.36 -5.40
C LEU A 113 5.75 1.95 -4.56
N MET A 114 4.80 2.64 -5.20
CA MET A 114 3.69 3.24 -4.48
C MET A 114 2.87 2.19 -3.75
N LEU A 115 2.57 1.07 -4.42
CA LEU A 115 1.89 -0.06 -3.78
C LEU A 115 2.73 -0.67 -2.65
N GLY A 116 4.04 -0.82 -2.84
CA GLY A 116 4.94 -1.34 -1.82
C GLY A 116 4.98 -0.50 -0.54
N ALA A 117 4.80 0.81 -0.64
CA ALA A 117 4.73 1.71 0.52
C ALA A 117 3.31 1.85 1.10
N LEU A 118 2.30 1.98 0.22
CA LEU A 118 0.93 2.26 0.62
C LEU A 118 0.22 1.04 1.19
N MET A 119 0.44 -0.16 0.63
CA MET A 119 -0.27 -1.36 1.06
C MET A 119 0.05 -1.74 2.52
N PRO A 120 1.32 -1.77 2.97
CA PRO A 120 1.63 -2.02 4.38
C PRO A 120 1.10 -0.92 5.31
N ALA A 121 1.22 0.35 4.91
CA ALA A 121 0.71 1.47 5.69
C ALA A 121 -0.82 1.42 5.83
N PHE A 122 -1.52 1.02 4.76
CA PHE A 122 -2.96 0.84 4.76
C PHE A 122 -3.39 -0.32 5.67
N GLN A 123 -2.72 -1.47 5.58
CA GLN A 123 -2.99 -2.63 6.43
C GLN A 123 -2.84 -2.29 7.91
N LYS A 124 -1.77 -1.59 8.28
CA LYS A 124 -1.55 -1.11 9.64
C LYS A 124 -2.67 -0.17 10.12
N LYS A 125 -3.12 0.74 9.26
CA LYS A 125 -4.25 1.63 9.59
C LYS A 125 -5.58 0.88 9.73
N LEU A 126 -5.81 -0.18 8.94
CA LEU A 126 -6.99 -1.03 9.08
C LEU A 126 -7.01 -1.74 10.44
N GLU A 127 -5.88 -2.23 10.91
CA GLU A 127 -5.76 -2.87 12.23
C GLU A 127 -6.03 -1.89 13.37
N GLN A 128 -5.49 -0.66 13.28
CA GLN A 128 -5.79 0.41 14.22
C GLN A 128 -7.28 0.77 14.22
N LEU A 129 -7.90 0.86 13.04
CA LEU A 129 -9.31 1.14 12.87
C LEU A 129 -10.18 0.04 13.50
N ALA A 130 -9.83 -1.24 13.28
CA ALA A 130 -10.51 -2.37 13.87
C ALA A 130 -10.43 -2.34 15.40
N THR A 131 -9.26 -2.01 15.95
CA THR A 131 -9.04 -1.87 17.39
C THR A 131 -9.90 -0.74 17.97
N ALA A 132 -9.90 0.43 17.34
CA ALA A 132 -10.74 1.56 17.73
C ALA A 132 -12.24 1.20 17.67
N PHE A 133 -12.66 0.46 16.65
CA PHE A 133 -14.05 0.04 16.47
C PHE A 133 -14.52 -0.94 17.55
N ILE A 134 -13.68 -1.93 17.90
CA ILE A 134 -13.92 -2.88 19.01
C ILE A 134 -14.06 -2.13 20.33
N ALA A 135 -13.11 -1.22 20.61
CA ALA A 135 -13.10 -0.43 21.84
C ALA A 135 -14.34 0.48 21.96
N THR A 136 -14.70 1.17 20.88
CA THR A 136 -15.87 2.07 20.85
C THR A 136 -17.17 1.33 21.09
N ASN A 137 -17.29 0.10 20.57
CA ASN A 137 -18.48 -0.72 20.75
C ASN A 137 -18.44 -1.60 22.02
N LYS A 138 -17.34 -1.57 22.78
CA LYS A 138 -17.10 -2.39 23.98
C LYS A 138 -17.28 -3.88 23.70
N LEU A 139 -16.77 -4.36 22.57
CA LEU A 139 -16.85 -5.76 22.17
C LEU A 139 -15.78 -6.61 22.88
N TYR A 140 -15.78 -6.57 24.21
CA TYR A 140 -14.91 -7.36 25.07
C TYR A 140 -15.71 -8.49 25.71
N ALA A 141 -15.07 -9.67 25.86
CA ALA A 141 -15.69 -10.77 26.59
C ALA A 141 -15.94 -10.35 28.06
N PRO A 142 -17.09 -10.70 28.66
CA PRO A 142 -17.31 -10.44 30.07
C PRO A 142 -16.29 -11.24 30.88
N SER A 143 -15.45 -10.54 31.66
CA SER A 143 -14.56 -11.15 32.64
C SER A 143 -15.41 -11.93 33.65
N GLY A 144 -15.19 -13.24 33.77
CA GLY A 144 -15.86 -14.07 34.77
C GLY A 144 -15.45 -13.71 36.20
N PRO A 145 -16.27 -14.01 37.22
CA PRO A 145 -15.90 -13.79 38.61
C PRO A 145 -14.77 -14.76 38.97
N GLY A 146 -13.54 -14.25 39.01
CA GLY A 146 -12.31 -15.03 39.23
C GLY A 146 -11.19 -14.69 38.26
N ASP A 147 -11.44 -13.87 37.23
CA ASP A 147 -10.39 -13.37 36.34
C ASP A 147 -9.76 -12.10 36.94
N GLU A 148 -9.05 -12.28 38.06
CA GLU A 148 -8.12 -11.27 38.57
C GLU A 148 -6.98 -11.13 37.57
N SER A 149 -7.19 -10.25 36.59
CA SER A 149 -6.15 -9.63 35.78
C SER A 149 -5.16 -10.62 35.15
N LYS A 150 -5.57 -11.29 34.08
CA LYS A 150 -4.68 -11.38 32.91
C LYS A 150 -4.85 -10.13 32.06
N GLY A 151 -4.40 -9.01 32.63
CA GLY A 151 -4.25 -7.71 31.94
C GLY A 151 -3.14 -7.72 30.89
N ASP A 152 -2.51 -8.87 30.67
CA ASP A 152 -1.44 -9.07 29.71
C ASP A 152 -1.92 -10.05 28.64
N SER A 153 -2.92 -9.65 27.84
CA SER A 153 -2.80 -10.06 26.44
C SER A 153 -1.54 -9.37 25.95
N GLU A 154 -0.56 -10.17 25.57
CA GLU A 154 0.73 -9.81 24.97
C GLU A 154 0.48 -8.96 23.71
N PHE A 155 -0.01 -7.74 23.90
CA PHE A 155 -0.02 -6.71 22.88
C PHE A 155 1.41 -6.22 22.82
N ASP A 156 1.99 -6.27 21.62
CA ASP A 156 3.20 -5.52 21.35
C ASP A 156 3.03 -4.09 21.91
N PRO A 157 4.04 -3.55 22.60
CA PRO A 157 3.95 -2.23 23.19
C PRO A 157 3.58 -1.23 22.10
N ILE A 158 2.33 -0.76 22.15
CA ILE A 158 1.80 0.21 21.21
C ILE A 158 2.59 1.50 21.41
N THR A 159 3.17 2.05 20.35
CA THR A 159 3.93 3.29 20.47
C THR A 159 2.99 4.41 20.93
N GLU A 160 3.47 5.37 21.73
CA GLU A 160 2.64 6.50 22.21
C GLU A 160 1.91 7.22 21.06
N MET A 161 2.57 7.33 19.90
CA MET A 161 1.98 7.88 18.68
C MET A 161 0.80 7.05 18.14
N GLU A 162 0.90 5.72 18.17
CA GLU A 162 -0.15 4.82 17.70
C GLU A 162 -1.35 4.84 18.65
N ALA A 163 -1.11 4.90 19.96
CA ALA A 163 -2.15 5.06 20.96
C ALA A 163 -2.94 6.37 20.76
N ARG A 164 -2.23 7.49 20.49
CA ARG A 164 -2.87 8.77 20.16
C ARG A 164 -3.70 8.70 18.86
N GLN A 165 -3.21 8.01 17.83
CA GLN A 165 -3.95 7.81 16.58
C GLN A 165 -5.24 7.01 16.78
N ILE A 166 -5.18 5.93 17.56
CA ILE A 166 -6.35 5.11 17.90
C ILE A 166 -7.37 5.93 18.70
N ALA A 167 -6.92 6.70 19.70
CA ALA A 167 -7.80 7.58 20.48
C ALA A 167 -8.50 8.64 19.61
N ALA A 168 -7.78 9.23 18.65
CA ALA A 168 -8.37 10.16 17.68
C ALA A 168 -9.42 9.49 16.80
N MET A 169 -9.17 8.27 16.31
CA MET A 169 -10.16 7.50 15.54
C MET A 169 -11.41 7.22 16.39
N MET A 170 -11.24 6.76 17.63
CA MET A 170 -12.36 6.51 18.56
C MET A 170 -13.22 7.74 18.79
N HIS A 171 -12.60 8.93 18.94
CA HIS A 171 -13.34 10.17 19.16
C HIS A 171 -14.26 10.54 17.99
N THR A 172 -13.87 10.18 16.77
CA THR A 172 -14.68 10.43 15.55
C THR A 172 -15.67 9.31 15.22
N MET A 173 -15.58 8.16 15.89
CA MET A 173 -16.43 6.99 15.62
C MET A 173 -17.73 7.04 16.43
N THR A 174 -18.86 6.87 15.74
CA THR A 174 -20.16 6.72 16.41
C THR A 174 -20.36 5.27 16.84
N ARG A 175 -20.73 5.07 18.10
CA ARG A 175 -21.10 3.74 18.61
C ARG A 175 -22.25 3.17 17.79
N THR A 176 -22.08 1.93 17.31
CA THR A 176 -23.11 1.25 16.53
C THR A 176 -24.20 0.73 17.46
N VAL A 177 -25.45 1.14 17.21
CA VAL A 177 -26.61 0.66 17.98
C VAL A 177 -27.06 -0.67 17.39
N ILE A 178 -26.97 -1.75 18.17
CA ILE A 178 -27.49 -3.06 17.77
C ILE A 178 -28.99 -3.13 18.16
N PRO A 179 -29.91 -3.36 17.21
CA PRO A 179 -31.34 -3.49 17.51
C PRO A 179 -31.59 -4.64 18.48
N ARG A 180 -32.40 -4.40 19.52
CA ARG A 180 -32.72 -5.40 20.56
C ARG A 180 -33.33 -6.70 20.02
N GLY A 181 -33.97 -6.67 18.85
CA GLY A 181 -34.52 -7.85 18.18
C GLY A 181 -33.50 -8.74 17.44
N ALA A 182 -32.25 -8.29 17.30
CA ALA A 182 -31.18 -9.05 16.64
C ALA A 182 -30.33 -9.88 17.62
N ILE A 183 -30.42 -9.59 18.92
CA ILE A 183 -29.69 -10.31 19.97
C ILE A 183 -30.69 -11.22 20.68
N GLY A 184 -30.78 -12.46 20.23
CA GLY A 184 -31.49 -13.52 20.96
C GLY A 184 -30.77 -13.82 22.27
N ARG A 185 -30.98 -13.02 23.31
CA ARG A 185 -30.71 -13.46 24.69
C ARG A 185 -31.90 -14.30 25.13
N GLN A 186 -31.74 -15.62 25.13
CA GLN A 186 -32.54 -16.45 26.03
C GLN A 186 -32.21 -16.00 27.46
N ALA A 187 -33.28 -15.77 28.22
CA ALA A 187 -33.24 -15.42 29.63
C ALA A 187 -32.66 -16.55 30.48
#